data_AF-A0A662IV11-F1
#
_entry.id   AF-A0A662IV11-F1
#
_cell.length_a   1.000
_cell.length_b   1.000
_cell.length_c   1.000
_cell.angle_alpha   90.00
_cell.angle_beta   90.00
_cell.angle_gamma   90.00
#
_symmetry.space_group_name_H-M   'P 1'
#
loop_
_entity.id
_entity.type
_entity.pdbx_description
1 polymer ?
#
loop_
_entity_poly.entity_id
_entity_poly.type
_entity_poly.pdbx_seq_one_letter_code
_entity_poly.pdbx_strand_id
1 'polypeptide(L)'
;MRRRGYMYLDKDAVKGKMTLDKMVDMLFSSTISYREIALELLSWIKDKAAEEHRADPWVSRSELSRFINERFGRHRRSTAYKVVREFLLPMGLLTLDVDRDRYTISREFARTLRRLAEAYEAWLRG
;
A
#
# COMPACT_ATOMS: atom_id res chain seq x y z
N MET A 1 2.38 -13.14 18.49
CA MET A 1 2.91 -12.58 17.22
C MET A 1 3.32 -11.13 17.47
N ARG A 2 4.61 -10.78 17.42
CA ARG A 2 5.08 -9.39 17.59
C ARG A 2 4.63 -8.56 16.38
N ARG A 3 3.70 -7.62 16.55
CA ARG A 3 3.42 -6.57 15.56
C ARG A 3 4.68 -5.70 15.42
N ARG A 4 5.58 -6.05 14.49
CA ARG A 4 6.70 -5.16 14.12
C ARG A 4 6.15 -4.12 13.14
N GLY A 5 5.53 -3.07 13.68
CA GLY A 5 5.17 -1.88 12.92
C GLY A 5 6.27 -0.85 13.07
N TYR A 6 6.98 -0.53 11.99
CA TYR A 6 7.82 0.67 11.92
C TYR A 6 7.21 1.61 10.87
N MET A 7 5.93 1.95 11.06
CA MET A 7 5.29 3.04 10.31
C MET A 7 5.60 4.32 11.08
N TYR A 8 6.32 5.24 10.44
CA TYR A 8 6.65 6.54 11.01
C TYR A 8 5.99 7.63 10.18
N LEU A 9 5.00 8.34 10.72
CA LEU A 9 4.39 9.44 9.98
C LEU A 9 5.16 10.74 10.26
N ASP A 10 6.00 11.17 9.32
CA ASP A 10 6.64 12.48 9.38
C ASP A 10 5.60 13.58 9.09
N LYS A 11 5.04 14.16 10.15
CA LYS A 11 3.97 15.17 10.04
C LYS A 11 4.40 16.41 9.23
N ASP A 12 5.68 16.77 9.25
CA ASP A 12 6.19 17.98 8.60
C ASP A 12 6.37 17.76 7.08
N ALA A 13 6.40 16.49 6.65
CA ALA A 13 6.39 16.09 5.26
C ALA A 13 4.98 16.06 4.63
N VAL A 14 3.90 16.06 5.43
CA VAL A 14 2.52 16.00 4.92
C VAL A 14 2.15 17.31 4.23
N LYS A 15 1.84 17.24 2.93
CA LYS A 15 1.38 18.39 2.12
C LYS A 15 0.10 18.05 1.38
N GLY A 16 -0.71 19.05 1.05
CA GLY A 16 -2.00 18.86 0.33
C GLY A 16 -1.87 18.23 -1.06
N LYS A 17 -0.70 18.33 -1.71
CA LYS A 17 -0.36 17.62 -2.95
C LYS A 17 0.96 16.87 -2.75
N MET A 18 0.92 15.54 -2.77
CA MET A 18 2.10 14.67 -2.64
C MET A 18 2.11 13.60 -3.75
N THR A 19 3.31 13.17 -4.12
CA THR A 19 3.52 12.03 -5.02
C THR A 19 3.41 10.72 -4.24
N LEU A 20 3.12 9.62 -4.93
CA LEU A 20 3.09 8.28 -4.31
C LEU A 20 4.41 7.96 -3.62
N ASP A 21 5.54 8.30 -4.25
CA ASP A 21 6.88 8.16 -3.68
C ASP A 21 6.98 8.82 -2.30
N LYS A 22 6.69 10.13 -2.20
CA LYS A 22 6.71 10.84 -0.91
C LYS A 22 5.78 10.24 0.14
N MET A 23 4.61 9.72 -0.26
CA MET A 23 3.70 9.06 0.68
C MET A 23 4.30 7.74 1.19
N VAL A 24 4.85 6.91 0.30
CA VAL A 24 5.47 5.63 0.64
C VAL A 24 6.74 5.83 1.48
N ASP A 25 7.52 6.88 1.21
CA ASP A 25 8.72 7.26 1.98
C ASP A 25 8.39 7.50 3.45
N MET A 26 7.28 8.19 3.72
CA MET A 26 6.81 8.37 5.08
C MET A 26 6.45 7.02 5.69
N LEU A 27 5.67 6.18 4.99
CA LEU A 27 5.20 4.91 5.54
C LEU A 27 6.33 3.90 5.84
N PHE A 28 7.42 3.92 5.07
CA PHE A 28 8.52 2.96 5.14
C PHE A 28 9.88 3.61 5.43
N SER A 29 9.93 4.52 6.40
CA SER A 29 11.11 5.35 6.71
C SER A 29 12.39 4.57 7.04
N SER A 30 12.28 3.38 7.63
CA SER A 30 13.43 2.60 8.10
C SER A 30 13.77 1.36 7.25
N THR A 31 13.00 1.06 6.20
CA THR A 31 13.18 -0.19 5.44
C THR A 31 13.11 0.06 3.94
N ILE A 32 14.23 0.55 3.39
CA ILE A 32 14.41 0.92 1.97
C ILE A 32 13.91 -0.18 1.03
N SER A 33 14.24 -1.45 1.30
CA SER A 33 13.81 -2.57 0.45
C SER A 33 12.28 -2.74 0.41
N TYR A 34 11.58 -2.47 1.51
CA TYR A 34 10.11 -2.60 1.56
C TYR A 34 9.45 -1.40 0.88
N ARG A 35 9.99 -0.20 1.08
CA ARG A 35 9.60 1.02 0.37
C ARG A 35 9.65 0.81 -1.14
N GLU A 36 10.79 0.39 -1.68
CA GLU A 36 10.99 0.15 -3.11
C GLU A 36 9.96 -0.85 -3.66
N ILE A 37 9.76 -1.97 -2.96
CA ILE A 37 8.82 -3.00 -3.39
C ILE A 37 7.38 -2.49 -3.33
N ALA A 38 7.01 -1.75 -2.28
CA ALA A 38 5.68 -1.15 -2.16
C ALA A 38 5.40 -0.16 -3.30
N LEU A 39 6.35 0.73 -3.58
CA LEU A 39 6.25 1.69 -4.68
C LEU A 39 6.05 0.97 -6.02
N GLU A 40 6.88 -0.04 -6.28
CA GLU A 40 6.87 -0.79 -7.53
C GLU A 40 5.56 -1.56 -7.72
N LEU A 41 5.06 -2.22 -6.67
CA LEU A 41 3.78 -2.93 -6.72
C LEU A 41 2.62 -1.96 -6.96
N LEU A 42 2.54 -0.86 -6.21
CA LEU A 42 1.44 0.10 -6.32
C LEU A 42 1.43 0.82 -7.67
N SER A 43 2.60 1.22 -8.17
CA SER A 43 2.74 1.81 -9.50
C SER A 43 2.33 0.83 -10.58
N TRP A 44 2.86 -0.40 -10.55
CA TRP A 44 2.53 -1.41 -11.56
C TRP A 44 1.03 -1.76 -11.58
N ILE A 45 0.36 -1.89 -10.44
CA ILE A 45 -1.09 -2.14 -10.39
C ILE A 45 -1.87 -1.00 -11.07
N LYS A 46 -1.45 0.24 -10.82
CA LYS A 46 -2.09 1.42 -11.41
C LYS A 46 -1.86 1.47 -12.93
N ASP A 47 -0.63 1.23 -13.36
CA ASP A 47 -0.26 1.26 -14.78
C ASP A 47 -0.96 0.13 -15.55
N LYS A 48 -0.94 -1.10 -15.02
CA LYS A 48 -1.63 -2.25 -15.59
C LYS A 48 -3.13 -2.01 -15.76
N ALA A 49 -3.76 -1.38 -14.76
CA ALA A 49 -5.17 -1.04 -14.84
C ALA A 49 -5.47 0.04 -15.89
N ALA A 50 -4.58 1.02 -16.04
CA ALA A 50 -4.71 2.03 -17.08
C ALA A 50 -4.52 1.44 -18.49
N GLU A 51 -3.52 0.58 -18.67
CA GLU A 51 -3.25 -0.15 -19.92
C GLU A 51 -4.45 -1.00 -20.36
N GLU A 52 -5.15 -1.60 -19.40
CA GLU A 52 -6.34 -2.42 -19.67
C GLU A 52 -7.66 -1.65 -19.60
N HIS A 53 -7.61 -0.32 -19.53
CA HIS A 53 -8.79 0.55 -19.48
C HIS A 53 -9.79 0.18 -18.37
N ARG A 54 -9.28 -0.29 -17.23
CA ARG A 54 -10.09 -0.65 -16.06
C ARG A 54 -10.57 0.63 -15.37
N ALA A 55 -11.85 0.68 -15.00
CA ALA A 55 -12.43 1.83 -14.30
C ALA A 55 -11.78 2.09 -12.93
N ASP A 56 -11.36 1.02 -12.25
CA ASP A 56 -10.66 1.06 -10.98
C ASP A 56 -9.29 0.37 -11.09
N PRO A 57 -8.27 0.83 -10.34
CA PRO A 57 -6.96 0.21 -10.29
C PRO A 57 -6.98 -1.12 -9.54
N TRP A 58 -7.24 -2.21 -10.27
CA TRP A 58 -7.22 -3.57 -9.74
C TRP A 58 -6.38 -4.52 -10.62
N VAL A 59 -5.92 -5.62 -10.03
CA VAL A 59 -5.26 -6.76 -10.69
C VAL A 59 -5.73 -8.08 -10.08
N SER A 60 -5.77 -9.15 -10.86
CA SER A 60 -6.08 -10.48 -10.32
C SER A 60 -4.94 -11.01 -9.45
N ARG A 61 -5.20 -12.03 -8.61
CA ARG A 61 -4.13 -12.67 -7.84
C ARG A 61 -3.07 -13.31 -8.74
N SER A 62 -3.50 -13.89 -9.87
CA SER A 62 -2.59 -14.53 -10.81
C SER A 62 -1.69 -13.50 -11.52
N GLU A 63 -2.23 -12.35 -11.89
CA GLU A 63 -1.46 -11.22 -12.45
C GLU A 63 -0.41 -10.74 -11.46
N LEU A 64 -0.81 -10.46 -10.22
CA LEU A 64 0.11 -9.99 -9.18
C LEU A 64 1.19 -11.03 -8.88
N SER A 65 0.81 -12.31 -8.77
CA SER A 65 1.75 -13.40 -8.53
C SER A 65 2.77 -13.51 -9.66
N ARG A 66 2.31 -13.43 -10.92
CA ARG A 66 3.18 -13.46 -12.10
C ARG A 66 4.17 -12.29 -12.08
N PHE A 67 3.67 -11.07 -11.89
CA PHE A 67 4.50 -9.87 -11.77
C PHE A 67 5.55 -10.01 -10.67
N ILE A 68 5.16 -10.47 -9.47
CA ILE A 68 6.09 -10.64 -8.36
C ILE A 68 7.19 -11.65 -8.70
N ASN A 69 6.82 -12.76 -9.33
CA ASN A 69 7.75 -13.83 -9.67
C ASN A 69 8.75 -13.41 -10.75
N GLU A 70 8.29 -12.67 -11.75
CA GLU A 70 9.11 -12.15 -12.86
C GLU A 70 10.01 -11.01 -12.40
N ARG A 71 9.48 -10.07 -11.61
CA ARG A 71 10.16 -8.82 -11.29
C ARG A 71 11.19 -8.93 -10.17
N PHE A 72 10.85 -9.62 -9.08
CA PHE A 72 11.66 -9.59 -7.85
C PHE A 72 12.65 -10.77 -7.71
N GLY A 73 12.69 -11.68 -8.69
CA GLY A 73 13.58 -12.84 -8.68
C GLY A 73 13.43 -13.72 -7.43
N ARG A 74 14.33 -14.69 -7.22
CA ARG A 74 14.25 -15.59 -6.04
C ARG A 74 14.48 -14.87 -4.71
N HIS A 75 15.36 -13.87 -4.69
CA HIS A 75 15.84 -13.26 -3.44
C HIS A 75 14.85 -12.27 -2.82
N ARG A 76 14.08 -11.52 -3.62
CA ARG A 76 13.13 -10.51 -3.12
C ARG A 76 11.67 -10.94 -3.20
N ARG A 77 11.35 -12.08 -3.81
CA ARG A 77 9.97 -12.60 -3.92
C ARG A 77 9.28 -12.78 -2.58
N SER A 78 9.92 -13.45 -1.63
CA SER A 78 9.35 -13.65 -0.29
C SER A 78 9.09 -12.31 0.40
N THR A 79 10.00 -11.35 0.23
CA THR A 79 9.85 -9.98 0.72
C THR A 79 8.69 -9.25 0.06
N ALA A 80 8.47 -9.42 -1.26
CA ALA A 80 7.34 -8.79 -1.94
C ALA A 80 5.99 -9.30 -1.44
N TYR A 81 5.84 -10.63 -1.28
CA TYR A 81 4.65 -11.20 -0.66
C TYR A 81 4.47 -10.72 0.79
N LYS A 82 5.58 -10.55 1.52
CA LYS A 82 5.56 -10.00 2.87
C LYS A 82 5.07 -8.54 2.88
N VAL A 83 5.56 -7.70 1.96
CA VAL A 83 5.11 -6.31 1.80
C VAL A 83 3.61 -6.25 1.51
N VAL A 84 3.10 -7.10 0.61
CA VAL A 84 1.66 -7.17 0.34
C VAL A 84 0.88 -7.55 1.60
N ARG A 85 1.26 -8.65 2.26
CA ARG A 85 0.48 -9.26 3.36
C ARG A 85 0.58 -8.50 4.68
N GLU A 86 1.76 -7.97 5.00
CA GLU A 86 2.03 -7.38 6.32
C GLU A 86 1.94 -5.86 6.31
N PHE A 87 1.89 -5.23 5.13
CA PHE A 87 1.89 -3.78 5.00
C PHE A 87 0.75 -3.26 4.10
N LEU A 88 0.74 -3.60 2.81
CA LEU A 88 -0.22 -2.99 1.88
C LEU A 88 -1.68 -3.35 2.19
N LEU A 89 -1.96 -4.62 2.49
CA LEU A 89 -3.31 -5.05 2.90
C LEU A 89 -3.70 -4.52 4.28
N PRO A 90 -2.89 -4.70 5.36
CA PRO A 90 -3.30 -4.26 6.69
C PRO A 90 -3.45 -2.74 6.81
N MET A 91 -2.69 -1.96 6.03
CA MET A 91 -2.85 -0.51 5.99
C MET A 91 -4.03 -0.06 5.12
N GLY A 92 -4.64 -0.94 4.33
CA GLY A 92 -5.72 -0.55 3.43
C GLY A 92 -5.24 0.28 2.23
N LEU A 93 -3.97 0.12 1.83
CA LEU A 93 -3.48 0.60 0.54
C LEU A 93 -3.93 -0.34 -0.58
N LEU A 94 -4.03 -1.63 -0.27
CA LEU A 94 -4.68 -2.64 -1.09
C LEU A 94 -5.87 -3.23 -0.34
N THR A 95 -6.89 -3.63 -1.08
CA THR A 95 -7.97 -4.50 -0.60
C THR A 95 -7.98 -5.76 -1.44
N LEU A 96 -8.19 -6.91 -0.79
CA LEU A 96 -8.37 -8.19 -1.46
C LEU A 96 -9.87 -8.52 -1.52
N ASP A 97 -10.38 -8.60 -2.73
CA ASP A 97 -11.72 -9.09 -3.05
C ASP A 97 -11.59 -10.61 -3.31
N VAL A 98 -11.99 -11.41 -2.31
CA VAL A 98 -11.81 -12.87 -2.34
C VAL A 98 -12.73 -13.50 -3.38
N ASP A 99 -13.96 -12.99 -3.52
CA ASP A 99 -14.96 -13.54 -4.44
C ASP A 99 -14.58 -13.29 -5.89
N ARG A 100 -13.91 -12.16 -6.18
CA ARG A 100 -13.44 -11.82 -7.53
C ARG A 100 -11.95 -12.07 -7.77
N ASP A 101 -11.29 -12.75 -6.83
CA ASP A 101 -9.87 -13.11 -6.86
C ASP A 101 -8.93 -11.96 -7.29
N ARG A 102 -9.11 -10.77 -6.72
CA ARG A 102 -8.38 -9.56 -7.14
C ARG A 102 -7.94 -8.66 -6.01
N TYR A 103 -6.84 -7.96 -6.25
CA TYR A 103 -6.34 -6.87 -5.44
C TYR A 103 -6.71 -5.54 -6.06
N THR A 104 -7.17 -4.59 -5.26
CA THR A 104 -7.53 -3.24 -5.71
C THR A 104 -6.79 -2.21 -4.89
N ILE A 105 -6.25 -1.16 -5.52
CA ILE A 105 -5.75 0.01 -4.80
C ILE A 105 -6.93 0.69 -4.10
N SER A 106 -6.83 0.77 -2.78
CA SER A 106 -7.95 1.13 -1.93
C SER A 106 -7.83 2.54 -1.37
N ARG A 107 -8.99 3.14 -1.10
CA ARG A 107 -9.11 4.40 -0.37
C ARG A 107 -9.29 4.18 1.14
N GLU A 108 -9.26 2.93 1.61
CA GLU A 108 -9.42 2.53 3.01
C GLU A 108 -8.38 3.21 3.91
N PHE A 109 -7.12 3.30 3.46
CA PHE A 109 -6.06 3.98 4.21
C PHE A 109 -6.40 5.45 4.48
N ALA A 110 -6.78 6.20 3.44
CA ALA A 110 -7.16 7.61 3.56
C ALA A 110 -8.39 7.81 4.46
N ARG A 111 -9.40 6.93 4.33
CA ARG A 111 -10.58 6.93 5.22
C ARG A 111 -10.20 6.66 6.67
N THR A 112 -9.28 5.74 6.91
CA THR A 112 -8.80 5.39 8.25
C THR A 112 -8.04 6.54 8.88
N LEU A 113 -7.15 7.22 8.14
CA LEU A 113 -6.47 8.42 8.63
C LEU A 113 -7.45 9.54 8.98
N ARG A 114 -8.48 9.75 8.15
CA ARG A 114 -9.53 10.74 8.43
C ARG A 114 -10.29 10.41 9.71
N ARG A 115 -10.74 9.17 9.86
CA ARG A 115 -11.42 8.69 11.08
C ARG A 115 -10.53 8.87 12.32
N LEU A 116 -9.24 8.59 12.20
CA LEU A 116 -8.29 8.78 13.31
C LEU A 116 -8.15 10.26 13.69
N ALA A 117 -8.04 11.15 12.71
CA ALA A 117 -7.99 12.60 12.94
C ALA A 117 -9.27 13.10 13.61
N GLU A 118 -10.44 12.72 13.09
CA GLU A 118 -11.75 13.07 13.65
C GLU A 118 -11.91 12.57 15.08
N ALA A 119 -11.52 11.33 15.37
CA ALA A 119 -11.58 10.75 16.71
C ALA A 119 -10.65 11.49 17.70
N TYR A 120 -9.46 11.86 17.26
CA TYR A 120 -8.52 12.63 18.07
C TYR A 120 -9.03 14.05 18.35
N GLU A 121 -9.58 14.73 17.35
CA GLU A 121 -10.20 16.03 17.53
C GLU A 121 -11.41 15.99 18.47
N ALA A 122 -12.24 14.95 18.38
CA ALA A 122 -13.36 14.75 19.30
C ALA A 122 -12.86 14.58 20.74
N TRP A 123 -11.84 13.74 20.95
CA TRP A 123 -11.23 13.53 22.26
C TRP A 123 -10.67 14.82 22.87
N LEU A 124 -10.09 15.72 22.06
CA LEU A 124 -9.61 17.02 22.54
C LEU A 124 -10.75 17.97 22.98
N ARG A 125 -11.96 17.78 22.45
CA ARG A 125 -13.12 18.65 22.72
C ARG A 125 -13.95 18.18 23.92
N GLY A 126 -13.82 16.91 24.33
CA GLY A 126 -14.59 16.30 25.43
C GLY A 126 -15.66 15.36 24.92
#